data_AF-A0A355A809-F1
#
_entry.id   AF-A0A355A809-F1
#
_cell.length_a   1.000
_cell.length_b   1.000
_cell.length_c   1.000
_cell.angle_alpha   90.00
_cell.angle_beta   90.00
_cell.angle_gamma   90.00
#
_symmetry.space_group_name_H-M   'P 1'
#
loop_
_entity.id
_entity.type
_entity.pdbx_description
1 polymer ?
#
loop_
_entity_poly.entity_id
_entity_poly.type
_entity_poly.pdbx_seq_one_letter_code
_entity_poly.pdbx_strand_id
1 'polypeptide(L)'
;MTSNFAFLEKNPSFKSFSGSCLEAEKTIATSPSATAILARRALELAVRWVYSCDGYLKVPYQDNLSSLIHNRSFRDILAPKLFPLL
;
A
#
# COMPACT_ATOMS: atom_id res chain seq x y z
N MET A 1 -12.34 13.77 14.84
CA MET A 1 -12.44 13.42 13.41
C MET A 1 -12.03 11.97 13.24
N THR A 2 -12.88 11.16 12.62
CA THR A 2 -12.57 9.80 12.19
C THR A 2 -11.64 9.88 10.97
N SER A 3 -10.47 9.25 11.03
CA SER A 3 -9.53 9.17 9.91
C SER A 3 -10.10 8.30 8.78
N ASN A 4 -9.76 8.62 7.52
CA ASN A 4 -10.13 7.80 6.36
C ASN A 4 -9.56 6.37 6.46
N PHE A 5 -8.46 6.18 7.19
CA PHE A 5 -7.79 4.91 7.40
C PHE A 5 -8.08 4.25 8.75
N ALA A 6 -9.00 4.81 9.55
CA ALA A 6 -9.36 4.25 10.86
C ALA A 6 -9.92 2.81 10.77
N PHE A 7 -10.42 2.37 9.61
CA PHE A 7 -10.84 0.99 9.39
C PHE A 7 -9.66 0.00 9.37
N LEU A 8 -8.46 0.45 9.00
CA LEU A 8 -7.27 -0.40 8.97
C LEU A 8 -6.83 -0.81 10.39
N GLU A 9 -7.03 0.06 11.38
CA GLU A 9 -6.71 -0.25 12.78
C GLU A 9 -7.65 -1.31 13.38
N LYS A 10 -8.83 -1.51 12.80
CA LYS A 10 -9.80 -2.51 13.29
C LYS A 10 -9.35 -3.95 13.02
N ASN A 11 -8.51 -4.16 12.01
CA ASN A 11 -8.04 -5.49 11.65
C ASN A 11 -6.54 -5.63 12.00
N PRO A 12 -6.17 -6.54 12.91
CA PRO A 12 -4.78 -6.73 13.32
C PRO A 12 -3.85 -7.12 12.16
N SER A 13 -4.38 -7.74 11.10
CA SER A 13 -3.59 -8.10 9.92
C SER A 13 -2.99 -6.89 9.21
N PHE A 14 -3.63 -5.72 9.26
CA PHE A 14 -3.16 -4.50 8.58
C PHE A 14 -2.22 -3.65 9.44
N LYS A 15 -1.85 -4.12 10.63
CA LYS A 15 -1.01 -3.37 11.57
C LYS A 15 0.37 -2.99 11.00
N SER A 16 0.88 -3.78 10.05
CA SER A 16 2.18 -3.57 9.41
C SER A 16 2.29 -2.28 8.59
N PHE A 17 1.18 -1.79 8.03
CA PHE A 17 1.17 -0.60 7.16
C PHE A 17 0.18 0.49 7.57
N SER A 18 -0.84 0.16 8.38
CA SER A 18 -1.88 1.10 8.83
C SER A 18 -1.32 2.38 9.45
N GLY A 19 -0.26 2.28 10.28
CA GLY A 19 0.41 3.44 10.87
C GLY A 19 0.94 4.42 9.82
N SER A 20 1.58 3.91 8.77
CA SER A 20 2.11 4.76 7.69
C SER A 20 1.01 5.41 6.86
N CYS A 21 -0.15 4.75 6.67
CA CYS A 21 -1.31 5.37 6.03
C CYS A 21 -1.86 6.55 6.85
N LEU A 22 -1.99 6.36 8.17
CA LEU A 22 -2.46 7.39 9.10
C LEU A 22 -1.50 8.58 9.18
N GLU A 23 -0.20 8.31 9.19
CA GLU A 23 0.83 9.36 9.17
C GLU A 23 0.79 10.16 7.87
N ALA A 24 0.66 9.49 6.72
CA ALA A 24 0.55 10.16 5.43
C ALA A 24 -0.69 11.09 5.40
N GLU A 25 -1.83 10.61 5.89
CA GLU A 25 -3.06 11.41 5.97
C GLU A 25 -2.89 12.65 6.85
N LYS A 26 -2.26 12.53 8.02
CA LYS A 26 -2.03 13.68 8.92
C LYS A 26 -1.03 14.67 8.36
N THR A 27 -0.01 14.18 7.65
CA THR A 27 1.10 15.00 7.16
C THR A 27 0.68 15.92 6.02
N ILE A 28 -0.44 15.64 5.34
CA ILE A 28 -0.90 16.45 4.18
C ILE A 28 -1.16 17.90 4.56
N ALA A 29 -1.64 18.13 5.78
CA ALA A 29 -1.91 19.47 6.31
C ALA A 29 -0.62 20.25 6.61
N THR A 30 0.50 19.56 6.88
CA THR A 30 1.77 20.18 7.28
C THR A 30 2.73 20.32 6.11
N SER A 31 2.91 19.27 5.31
CA SER A 31 3.85 19.22 4.19
C SER A 31 3.37 18.26 3.11
N PRO A 32 2.90 18.77 1.96
CA PRO A 32 2.51 17.95 0.83
C PRO A 32 3.66 17.08 0.28
N SER A 33 4.89 17.61 0.26
CA SER A 33 6.06 16.88 -0.23
C SER A 33 6.40 15.67 0.66
N ALA A 34 6.39 15.86 1.98
CA ALA A 34 6.60 14.75 2.92
C ALA A 34 5.47 13.70 2.83
N THR A 35 4.24 14.16 2.61
CA THR A 35 3.07 13.30 2.42
C THR A 35 3.22 12.39 1.22
N ALA A 36 3.71 12.89 0.09
CA ALA A 36 3.94 12.06 -1.10
C ALA A 36 4.93 10.92 -0.83
N ILE A 37 5.99 11.20 -0.05
CA ILE A 37 6.99 10.20 0.34
C ILE A 37 6.37 9.15 1.27
N LEU A 38 5.60 9.59 2.28
CA LEU A 38 4.93 8.70 3.22
C LEU A 38 3.86 7.85 2.53
N ALA A 39 3.09 8.42 1.59
CA ALA A 39 2.11 7.69 0.80
C ALA A 39 2.77 6.59 -0.05
N ARG A 40 3.91 6.88 -0.68
CA ARG A 40 4.69 5.86 -1.41
C ARG A 40 5.15 4.74 -0.47
N ARG A 41 5.68 5.09 0.71
CA ARG A 41 6.11 4.10 1.70
C ARG A 41 4.95 3.24 2.20
N ALA A 42 3.81 3.86 2.48
CA ALA A 42 2.61 3.16 2.91
C ALA A 42 2.11 2.18 1.84
N LEU A 43 2.10 2.60 0.56
CA LEU A 43 1.78 1.74 -0.57
C LEU A 43 2.75 0.55 -0.66
N GLU A 44 4.05 0.79 -0.50
CA GLU A 44 5.05 -0.28 -0.55
C GLU A 44 4.87 -1.33 0.54
N LEU A 45 4.62 -0.90 1.78
CA LEU A 45 4.33 -1.82 2.88
C LEU A 45 3.03 -2.60 2.65
N ALA A 46 1.99 -1.93 2.13
CA ALA A 46 0.72 -2.57 1.82
C ALA A 46 0.87 -3.64 0.72
N VAL A 47 1.59 -3.32 -0.37
CA VAL A 47 1.86 -4.29 -1.45
C VAL A 47 2.66 -5.48 -0.92
N ARG A 48 3.73 -5.24 -0.16
CA ARG A 48 4.52 -6.34 0.45
C ARG A 48 3.67 -7.20 1.39
N TRP A 49 2.78 -6.59 2.15
CA TRP A 49 1.84 -7.33 2.99
C TRP A 49 0.90 -8.23 2.16
N VAL A 50 0.34 -7.71 1.07
CA VAL A 50 -0.50 -8.50 0.14
C VAL A 50 0.26 -9.71 -0.40
N TYR A 51 1.51 -9.52 -0.83
CA TYR A 51 2.41 -10.62 -1.25
C TYR A 51 2.71 -11.63 -0.14
N SER A 52 2.70 -11.21 1.12
CA SER A 52 2.93 -12.11 2.26
C SER A 52 1.69 -12.92 2.65
N CYS A 53 0.50 -12.44 2.31
CA CYS A 53 -0.77 -13.08 2.67
C CYS A 53 -1.34 -13.95 1.54
N ASP A 54 -1.10 -13.59 0.28
CA ASP A 54 -1.66 -14.29 -0.87
C ASP A 54 -0.60 -15.15 -1.57
N GLY A 55 -0.74 -16.47 -1.44
CA GLY A 55 0.15 -17.46 -2.08
C GLY A 55 0.02 -17.54 -3.60
N TYR A 56 -1.01 -16.92 -4.21
CA TYR A 56 -1.12 -16.80 -5.66
C TYR A 56 -0.05 -15.87 -6.24
N LEU A 57 0.37 -14.88 -5.45
CA LEU A 57 1.31 -13.85 -5.89
C LEU A 57 2.73 -14.39 -5.94
N LYS A 58 3.35 -14.25 -7.12
CA LYS A 58 4.73 -14.68 -7.36
C LYS A 58 5.67 -13.50 -7.24
N VAL A 59 6.52 -13.51 -6.22
CA VAL A 59 7.55 -12.50 -6.03
C VAL A 59 8.50 -12.53 -7.24
N PRO A 60 8.66 -11.41 -7.98
CA PRO A 60 9.60 -11.32 -9.09
C PRO A 60 11.06 -11.35 -8.60
N TYR A 61 12.01 -11.45 -9.53
CA TYR A 61 13.45 -11.46 -9.20
C TYR A 61 13.90 -10.22 -8.39
N GLN A 62 13.29 -9.05 -8.66
CA GLN A 62 13.48 -7.83 -7.87
C GLN A 62 12.26 -7.58 -6.99
N ASP A 63 12.48 -7.22 -5.73
CA ASP A 63 11.45 -6.99 -4.71
C ASP A 63 11.13 -5.49 -4.50
N ASN A 64 11.56 -4.62 -5.43
CA ASN A 64 11.19 -3.21 -5.40
C ASN A 64 9.71 -3.00 -5.75
N LEU A 65 9.12 -1.90 -5.24
CA LEU A 65 7.70 -1.58 -5.45
C LEU A 65 7.28 -1.66 -6.92
N SER A 66 8.09 -1.12 -7.82
CA SER A 66 7.79 -1.10 -9.26
C SER A 66 7.64 -2.52 -9.82
N SER A 67 8.55 -3.42 -9.47
CA SER A 67 8.53 -4.81 -9.94
C SER A 67 7.33 -5.57 -9.38
N LEU A 68 6.96 -5.31 -8.12
CA LEU A 68 5.79 -5.92 -7.48
C LEU A 68 4.49 -5.49 -8.17
N ILE A 69 4.24 -4.19 -8.33
CA ILE A 69 2.97 -3.71 -8.92
C ILE A 69 2.85 -4.05 -10.42
N HIS A 70 3.96 -4.14 -11.15
CA HIS A 70 3.97 -4.49 -12.57
C HIS A 70 3.95 -6.00 -12.83
N ASN A 71 4.06 -6.83 -11.78
CA ASN A 71 4.01 -8.26 -11.93
C ASN A 71 2.65 -8.71 -12.46
N ARG A 72 2.65 -9.70 -13.35
CA ARG A 72 1.42 -10.24 -13.95
C ARG A 72 0.45 -10.78 -12.89
N SER A 73 0.94 -11.56 -11.93
CA SER A 73 0.12 -12.14 -10.87
C SER A 73 -0.57 -11.07 -10.01
N PHE A 74 0.11 -9.95 -9.76
CA PHE A 74 -0.47 -8.82 -9.05
C PHE A 74 -1.56 -8.13 -9.88
N ARG A 75 -1.30 -7.88 -11.17
CA ARG A 75 -2.30 -7.26 -12.05
C ARG A 75 -3.55 -8.12 -12.24
N ASP A 76 -3.42 -9.44 -12.19
CA ASP A 76 -4.54 -10.37 -12.37
C ASP A 76 -5.53 -10.34 -11.18
N ILE A 77 -5.08 -10.00 -9.96
CA ILE A 77 -5.95 -9.89 -8.77
C ILE A 77 -6.57 -8.49 -8.59
N LEU A 78 -6.06 -7.49 -9.30
CA LEU A 78 -6.54 -6.12 -9.19
C LEU A 78 -7.87 -5.93 -9.92
N ALA A 79 -8.74 -5.12 -9.32
CA ALA A 79 -9.97 -4.71 -9.99
C ALA A 79 -9.65 -3.95 -11.30
N PRO A 80 -10.48 -4.11 -12.36
CA PRO A 80 -10.34 -3.34 -13.58
C PRO A 80 -10.28 -1.83 -13.28
N LYS A 81 -9.37 -1.12 -13.95
CA LYS A 81 -9.12 0.33 -13.79
C LYS A 81 -8.41 0.76 -12.49
N LEU A 82 -8.04 -0.15 -11.59
CA LEU A 82 -7.25 0.23 -10.41
C LEU A 82 -5.78 0.48 -10.77
N PHE A 83 -5.21 -0.36 -11.65
CA PHE A 83 -3.79 -0.28 -12.00
C PHE A 83 -3.35 1.10 -12.57
N PRO A 84 -4.12 1.79 -13.43
CA PRO A 84 -3.78 3.14 -13.90
C PRO A 84 -3.82 4.24 -12.83
N LEU A 85 -4.36 3.96 -11.63
CA LEU A 85 -4.43 4.91 -10.52
C LEU A 85 -3.24 4.79 -9.54
N LEU A 86 -2.38 3.79 -9.74
CA LEU A 86 -1.16 3.54 -8.97
C LEU A 86 0.03 4.28 -9.59
#